data_AF-A0A529HSW4-F1
#
_entry.id   AF-A0A529HSW4-F1
#
_cell.length_a   1.000
_cell.length_b   1.000
_cell.length_c   1.000
_cell.angle_alpha   90.00
_cell.angle_beta   90.00
_cell.angle_gamma   90.00
#
_symmetry.space_group_name_H-M   'P 1'
#
loop_
_entity.id
_entity.type
_entity.pdbx_description
1 polymer ?
#
loop_
_entity_poly.entity_id
_entity_poly.type
_entity_poly.pdbx_seq_one_letter_code
_entity_poly.pdbx_strand_id
1 'polypeptide(L)'
;MNIQSRSFIDEARWTGKAFLGGWRETAAGVAEVRNPATAMLVASVGVGGAADIGQAAVGAYLAQPAWAAKRPSERAAILNKAADILEANGEELVGWIMRESGSIRAKAQIEIDHG
;
A
#
# COMPACT_ATOMS: atom_id res chain seq x y z
N MET A 1 19.87 12.57 -21.92
CA MET A 1 18.44 12.17 -21.94
C MET A 1 18.29 11.07 -20.89
N ASN A 2 17.88 11.42 -19.67
CA ASN A 2 17.81 10.49 -18.54
C ASN A 2 16.41 10.61 -17.92
N ILE A 3 15.41 10.03 -18.59
CA ILE A 3 14.07 9.89 -18.02
C ILE A 3 14.14 8.67 -17.12
N GLN A 4 14.60 8.88 -15.87
CA GLN A 4 14.32 7.92 -14.82
C GLN A 4 12.82 7.99 -14.58
N SER A 5 12.06 7.12 -15.27
CA SER A 5 10.67 6.87 -14.92
C SER A 5 10.66 6.34 -13.50
N ARG A 6 10.27 7.18 -12.54
CA ARG A 6 10.21 6.79 -11.14
C ARG A 6 8.98 5.91 -11.00
N SER A 7 9.18 4.61 -10.73
CA SER A 7 8.10 3.66 -10.47
C SER A 7 7.18 4.17 -9.35
N PHE A 8 5.88 3.96 -9.50
CA PHE A 8 4.89 4.35 -8.50
C PHE A 8 5.10 3.58 -7.20
N ILE A 9 5.37 2.29 -7.30
CA ILE A 9 5.75 1.43 -6.19
C ILE A 9 7.27 1.52 -5.97
N ASP A 10 7.69 2.63 -5.35
CA ASP A 10 9.07 2.83 -4.89
C ASP A 10 9.37 1.92 -3.69
N GLU A 11 9.74 0.66 -3.98
CA GLU A 11 10.03 -0.41 -3.00
C GLU A 11 10.98 0.05 -1.90
N ALA A 12 12.01 0.82 -2.25
CA ALA A 12 13.02 1.32 -1.30
C ALA A 12 12.41 2.15 -0.15
N ARG A 13 11.22 2.72 -0.33
CA ARG A 13 10.53 3.47 0.73
C ARG A 13 9.98 2.57 1.83
N TRP A 14 9.57 1.36 1.48
CA TRP A 14 8.73 0.52 2.35
C TRP A 14 9.24 -0.91 2.58
N THR A 15 10.26 -1.37 1.86
CA THR A 15 10.86 -2.69 2.11
C THR A 15 11.26 -2.85 3.58
N GLY A 16 10.80 -3.95 4.20
CA GLY A 16 11.04 -4.29 5.60
C GLY A 16 10.28 -3.43 6.61
N LYS A 17 9.31 -2.62 6.16
CA LYS A 17 8.58 -1.64 6.98
C LYS A 17 7.08 -1.84 6.88
N ALA A 18 6.35 -1.23 7.81
CA ALA A 18 4.90 -1.03 7.76
C ALA A 18 4.56 0.46 7.88
N PHE A 19 3.32 0.84 7.53
CA PHE A 19 2.87 2.22 7.63
C PHE A 19 2.23 2.49 9.01
N LEU A 20 2.96 3.21 9.87
CA LEU A 20 2.57 3.57 11.24
C LEU A 20 2.58 5.10 11.42
N GLY A 21 1.78 5.80 10.60
CA GLY A 21 1.89 7.26 10.43
C GLY A 21 3.12 7.68 9.60
N GLY A 22 3.71 6.73 8.89
CA GLY A 22 4.94 6.82 8.12
C GLY A 22 5.56 5.42 7.97
N TRP A 23 6.42 5.21 6.98
CA TRP A 23 7.11 3.94 6.80
C TRP A 23 8.15 3.71 7.90
N ARG A 24 7.94 2.69 8.74
CA ARG A 24 8.78 2.37 9.91
C ARG A 24 9.03 0.88 10.03
N GLU A 25 10.17 0.52 10.60
CA GLU A 25 10.45 -0.86 11.02
C GLU A 25 9.47 -1.26 12.13
N THR A 26 9.09 -2.53 12.14
CA THR A 26 8.14 -3.11 13.09
C THR A 26 8.86 -3.97 14.13
N ALA A 27 8.37 -3.97 15.36
CA ALA A 27 8.97 -4.72 16.46
C ALA A 27 8.86 -6.24 16.26
N ALA A 28 7.85 -6.73 15.54
CA ALA A 28 7.68 -8.15 15.24
C ALA A 28 8.48 -8.65 14.01
N GLY A 29 9.39 -7.83 13.48
CA GLY A 29 10.26 -8.21 12.36
C GLY A 29 9.55 -8.11 11.01
N VAL A 30 10.00 -8.92 10.05
CA VAL A 30 9.57 -8.84 8.64
C VAL A 30 9.07 -10.18 8.11
N ALA A 31 8.21 -10.14 7.10
CA ALA A 31 7.74 -11.30 6.36
C ALA A 31 8.07 -11.16 4.87
N GLU A 32 8.48 -12.27 4.26
CA GLU A 32 8.68 -12.34 2.81
C GLU A 32 7.37 -12.64 2.10
N VAL A 33 7.06 -11.84 1.09
CA VAL A 33 6.00 -12.09 0.12
C VAL A 33 6.65 -12.78 -1.09
N ARG A 34 6.18 -13.97 -1.42
CA ARG A 34 6.71 -14.79 -2.53
C ARG A 34 5.65 -15.04 -3.57
N ASN A 35 6.08 -15.09 -4.83
CA ASN A 35 5.19 -15.34 -5.95
C ASN A 35 4.67 -16.78 -5.88
N PRO A 36 3.35 -17.02 -5.81
CA PRO A 36 2.82 -18.38 -5.66
C PRO A 36 3.16 -19.32 -6.83
N ALA A 37 3.35 -18.79 -8.04
CA ALA A 37 3.64 -19.58 -9.22
C ALA A 37 5.12 -19.95 -9.38
N THR A 38 6.04 -19.15 -8.82
CA THR A 38 7.49 -19.33 -9.04
C THR A 38 8.31 -19.45 -7.76
N ALA A 39 7.71 -19.24 -6.59
CA ALA A 39 8.35 -19.11 -5.28
C ALA A 39 9.40 -17.99 -5.15
N MET A 40 9.59 -17.18 -6.21
CA MET A 40 10.52 -16.05 -6.19
C MET A 40 10.06 -14.96 -5.22
N LEU A 41 11.00 -14.29 -4.57
CA LEU A 41 10.71 -13.17 -3.69
C LEU A 41 10.07 -12.03 -4.50
N VAL A 42 8.95 -11.51 -4.00
CA VAL A 42 8.28 -10.31 -4.52
C VAL A 42 8.65 -9.11 -3.67
N ALA A 43 8.57 -9.23 -2.34
CA ALA A 43 8.90 -8.16 -1.42
C ALA A 43 9.17 -8.66 0.01
N SER A 44 9.69 -7.78 0.86
CA SER A 44 9.76 -7.95 2.32
C SER A 44 8.96 -6.84 2.99
N VAL A 45 8.05 -7.18 3.91
CA VAL A 45 7.14 -6.25 4.58
C VAL A 45 7.28 -6.36 6.10
N GLY A 46 7.07 -5.25 6.81
CA GLY A 46 7.02 -5.25 8.28
C GLY A 46 5.80 -6.01 8.80
N VAL A 47 5.99 -6.86 9.80
CA VAL A 47 4.91 -7.59 10.50
C VAL A 47 4.42 -6.74 11.67
N GLY A 48 3.14 -6.37 11.67
CA GLY A 48 2.55 -5.61 12.77
C GLY A 48 2.31 -6.47 14.01
N GLY A 49 3.21 -6.41 14.99
CA GLY A 49 3.06 -7.08 16.30
C GLY A 49 2.20 -6.29 17.28
N ALA A 50 1.96 -6.85 18.48
CA ALA A 50 1.11 -6.22 19.49
C ALA A 50 1.53 -4.77 19.84
N ALA A 51 2.84 -4.51 19.95
CA ALA A 51 3.36 -3.16 20.22
C ALA A 51 3.11 -2.20 19.04
N ASP A 52 3.34 -2.65 17.80
CA ASP A 52 3.12 -1.86 16.59
C ASP A 52 1.64 -1.50 16.43
N ILE A 53 0.74 -2.46 16.67
CA ILE A 53 -0.71 -2.26 16.66
C ILE A 53 -1.13 -1.28 17.74
N GLY A 54 -0.58 -1.38 18.95
CA GLY A 54 -0.83 -0.41 20.02
C GLY A 54 -0.44 1.01 19.63
N GLN A 55 0.73 1.19 19.01
CA GLN A 55 1.17 2.49 18.50
C GLN A 55 0.27 3.02 17.38
N ALA A 56 -0.10 2.15 16.43
CA ALA A 56 -1.01 2.51 15.33
C ALA A 56 -2.37 2.98 15.85
N ALA A 57 -2.93 2.27 16.84
CA ALA A 57 -4.21 2.60 17.45
C ALA A 57 -4.19 3.97 18.14
N VAL A 58 -3.13 4.29 18.89
CA VAL A 58 -2.95 5.62 19.50
C VAL A 58 -2.88 6.70 18.41
N GLY A 59 -2.09 6.49 17.36
CA GLY A 59 -1.99 7.42 16.24
C GLY A 59 -3.34 7.67 15.55
N ALA A 60 -4.10 6.60 15.29
CA ALA A 60 -5.43 6.68 14.71
C ALA A 60 -6.41 7.44 15.63
N TYR A 61 -6.40 7.15 16.93
CA TYR A 61 -7.24 7.85 17.92
C TYR A 61 -6.98 9.35 17.93
N LEU A 62 -5.72 9.77 17.89
CA LEU A 62 -5.34 11.18 17.87
C LEU A 62 -5.72 11.89 16.56
N ALA A 63 -5.65 11.19 15.42
CA ALA A 63 -5.99 11.76 14.11
C ALA A 63 -7.50 11.82 13.83
N GLN A 64 -8.28 10.93 14.44
CA GLN A 64 -9.70 10.73 14.16
C GLN A 64 -10.55 12.01 14.30
N PRO A 65 -10.42 12.86 15.33
CA PRO A 65 -11.26 14.04 15.49
C PRO A 65 -11.08 15.05 14.35
N ALA A 66 -9.83 15.29 13.93
CA ALA A 66 -9.52 16.21 12.84
C ALA A 66 -10.05 15.69 11.48
N TRP A 67 -10.01 14.37 11.27
CA TRP A 67 -10.62 13.75 10.09
C TRP A 67 -12.15 13.85 10.10
N ALA A 68 -12.78 13.56 11.25
CA ALA A 68 -14.23 13.60 11.41
C ALA A 68 -14.80 15.01 11.24
N ALA A 69 -14.06 16.04 11.65
CA ALA A 69 -14.46 17.45 11.52
C ALA A 69 -14.46 17.96 10.06
N LYS A 70 -13.81 17.26 9.12
CA LYS A 70 -13.82 17.64 7.69
C LYS A 70 -15.22 17.51 7.11
N ARG A 71 -15.58 18.43 6.21
CA ARG A 71 -16.84 18.37 5.47
C ARG A 71 -16.86 17.12 4.57
N PRO A 72 -18.05 16.56 4.26
CA PRO A 72 -18.16 15.43 3.35
C PRO A 72 -17.46 15.64 2.00
N SER A 73 -17.56 16.85 1.43
CA SER A 73 -16.90 17.19 0.16
C SER A 73 -15.37 17.18 0.24
N GLU A 74 -14.79 17.60 1.36
CA GLU A 74 -13.34 17.57 1.57
C GLU A 74 -12.82 16.14 1.69
N ARG A 75 -13.55 15.26 2.38
CA ARG A 75 -13.21 13.84 2.47
C ARG A 75 -13.34 13.16 1.11
N ALA A 76 -14.43 13.44 0.38
CA ALA A 76 -14.63 12.93 -0.98
C ALA A 76 -13.51 13.36 -1.92
N ALA A 77 -13.08 14.62 -1.87
CA ALA A 77 -11.96 15.10 -2.68
C ALA A 77 -10.64 14.36 -2.38
N ILE A 78 -10.37 14.05 -1.11
CA ILE A 78 -9.16 13.29 -0.72
C ILE A 78 -9.24 11.84 -1.23
N LEU A 79 -10.39 11.18 -1.06
CA LEU A 79 -10.60 9.80 -1.50
C LEU A 79 -10.58 9.68 -3.03
N ASN A 80 -11.26 10.58 -3.74
CA ASN A 80 -11.24 10.60 -5.20
C ASN A 80 -9.84 10.85 -5.75
N LYS A 81 -9.07 11.76 -5.14
CA LYS A 81 -7.67 11.95 -5.53
C LYS A 81 -6.83 10.68 -5.33
N ALA A 82 -7.11 9.89 -4.29
CA ALA A 82 -6.44 8.60 -4.10
C ALA A 82 -6.86 7.60 -5.19
N ALA A 83 -8.14 7.54 -5.56
CA ALA A 83 -8.63 6.73 -6.68
C ALA A 83 -7.97 7.13 -8.01
N ASP A 84 -7.93 8.43 -8.34
CA ASP A 84 -7.28 8.96 -9.55
C ASP A 84 -5.81 8.52 -9.63
N ILE A 85 -5.11 8.52 -8.49
CA ILE A 85 -3.72 8.06 -8.40
C ILE A 85 -3.61 6.55 -8.62
N LEU A 86 -4.52 5.74 -8.07
CA LEU A 86 -4.52 4.29 -8.29
C LEU A 86 -4.78 3.96 -9.76
N GLU A 87 -5.80 4.55 -10.37
CA GLU A 87 -6.15 4.36 -11.78
C GLU A 87 -5.01 4.78 -12.71
N ALA A 88 -4.40 5.94 -12.48
CA ALA A 88 -3.28 6.43 -13.28
C ALA A 88 -2.04 5.53 -13.24
N ASN A 89 -1.89 4.70 -12.21
CA ASN A 89 -0.77 3.78 -12.04
C ASN A 89 -1.20 2.29 -12.16
N GLY A 90 -2.39 2.05 -12.73
CA GLY A 90 -3.03 0.75 -12.75
C GLY A 90 -2.20 -0.36 -13.41
N GLU A 91 -1.51 -0.09 -14.52
CA GLU A 91 -0.69 -1.11 -15.20
C GLU A 91 0.40 -1.68 -14.29
N GLU A 92 1.06 -0.82 -13.52
CA GLU A 92 2.09 -1.22 -12.56
C GLU A 92 1.46 -2.02 -11.41
N LEU A 93 0.34 -1.54 -10.86
CA LEU A 93 -0.39 -2.19 -9.77
C LEU A 93 -0.93 -3.58 -10.14
N VAL A 94 -1.46 -3.73 -11.34
CA VAL A 94 -1.92 -5.03 -11.88
C VAL A 94 -0.77 -6.04 -11.89
N GLY A 95 0.42 -5.61 -12.34
CA GLY A 95 1.62 -6.46 -12.30
C GLY A 95 2.03 -6.86 -10.89
N TRP A 96 1.83 -6.00 -9.89
CA TRP A 96 2.05 -6.33 -8.48
C TRP A 96 1.04 -7.34 -7.95
N ILE A 97 -0.26 -7.09 -8.13
CA ILE A 97 -1.36 -7.97 -7.68
C ILE A 97 -1.17 -9.38 -8.25
N MET A 98 -0.83 -9.50 -9.54
CA MET A 98 -0.56 -10.80 -10.18
C MET A 98 0.61 -11.54 -9.50
N ARG A 99 1.71 -10.84 -9.21
CA ARG A 99 2.91 -11.45 -8.62
C ARG A 99 2.68 -11.91 -7.19
N GLU A 100 1.96 -11.14 -6.37
CA GLU A 100 1.76 -11.50 -4.95
C GLU A 100 0.64 -12.52 -4.73
N SER A 101 -0.41 -12.49 -5.56
CA SER A 101 -1.59 -13.35 -5.38
C SER A 101 -1.63 -14.57 -6.32
N GLY A 102 -0.84 -14.55 -7.40
CA GLY A 102 -0.83 -15.61 -8.42
C GLY A 102 -2.00 -15.53 -9.42
N SER A 103 -2.78 -14.44 -9.42
CA SER A 103 -3.91 -14.28 -10.33
C SER A 103 -3.51 -13.96 -11.78
N ILE A 104 -4.42 -14.22 -12.72
CA ILE A 104 -4.29 -13.76 -14.10
C ILE A 104 -4.60 -12.26 -14.22
N ARG A 105 -4.08 -11.63 -15.29
CA ARG A 105 -4.25 -10.19 -15.57
C ARG A 105 -5.69 -9.72 -15.53
N ALA A 106 -6.61 -10.47 -16.13
CA ALA A 106 -8.03 -10.10 -16.17
C ALA A 106 -8.65 -9.93 -14.78
N LYS A 107 -8.29 -10.78 -13.81
CA LYS A 107 -8.76 -10.65 -12.42
C LYS A 107 -8.12 -9.45 -11.73
N ALA A 108 -6.79 -9.32 -11.84
CA ALA A 108 -6.05 -8.21 -11.22
C ALA A 108 -6.49 -6.83 -11.76
N GLN A 109 -6.84 -6.74 -13.04
CA GLN A 109 -7.34 -5.51 -13.66
C GLN A 109 -8.69 -5.08 -13.07
N ILE A 110 -9.60 -6.02 -12.80
CA ILE A 110 -10.91 -5.72 -12.22
C ILE A 110 -10.76 -5.06 -10.83
N GLU A 111 -9.74 -5.44 -10.06
CA GLU A 111 -9.47 -4.86 -8.73
C GLU A 111 -9.00 -3.39 -8.79
N ILE A 112 -8.51 -2.93 -9.94
CA ILE A 112 -8.11 -1.53 -10.14
C ILE A 112 -9.23 -0.73 -10.82
N ASP A 113 -9.81 -1.27 -11.88
CA ASP A 113 -10.72 -0.51 -12.77
C ASP A 113 -12.16 -0.41 -12.24
N HIS A 114 -12.53 -1.21 -11.23
CA HIS A 114 -13.91 -1.31 -10.71
C HIS A 114 -14.00 -1.19 -9.18
N GLY A 115 -13.02 -0.52 -8.55
CA GLY A 115 -12.99 -0.21 -7.11
C GLY A 115 -13.86 0.95 -6.69
#